data_AF-A0AAU5BCS9-F1
#
_entry.id   AF-A0AAU5BCS9-F1
#
_cell.length_a   1.000
_cell.length_b   1.000
_cell.length_c   1.000
_cell.angle_alpha   90.00
_cell.angle_beta   90.00
_cell.angle_gamma   90.00
#
_symmetry.space_group_name_H-M   'P 1'
#
loop_
_entity.id
_entity.type
_entity.pdbx_description
1 polymer ?
#
loop_
_entity_poly.entity_id
_entity_poly.type
_entity_poly.pdbx_seq_one_letter_code
_entity_poly.pdbx_strand_id
1 'polypeptide(L)'
;MSDPGNFVGSADRSLGQLVASATAEMSALVHDEIALAKAEVRQDVKRGVMGSAAGIIAGVLLLFAIPTLSFAAAYGIHNLGLGLAWSFLIVGGAFILLGVLLALFAVAKFKKVKPPEKSIASAKQSAAVLQGVKPHPRPVVAPGPSRAAIGGSSLADKAVEKSPVQDKSSAVGRSSA
;
A
#
# COMPACT_ATOMS: atom_id res chain seq x y z
N MET A 1 -23.88 -52.71 -17.59
CA MET A 1 -22.65 -53.14 -16.90
C MET A 1 -21.95 -51.88 -16.43
N SER A 2 -22.22 -51.48 -15.19
CA SER A 2 -21.63 -50.32 -14.54
C SER A 2 -20.18 -50.63 -14.21
N ASP A 3 -19.24 -49.78 -14.61
CA ASP A 3 -17.85 -49.92 -14.15
C ASP A 3 -17.68 -49.12 -12.85
N PRO A 4 -17.50 -49.77 -11.69
CA PRO A 4 -17.23 -49.11 -10.43
C PRO A 4 -15.71 -49.13 -10.20
N GLY A 5 -15.04 -47.98 -10.19
CA GLY A 5 -13.66 -48.01 -9.68
C GLY A 5 -12.73 -46.85 -9.90
N ASN A 6 -13.05 -45.82 -10.70
CA ASN A 6 -12.09 -44.72 -10.90
C ASN A 6 -12.16 -43.66 -9.78
N PHE A 7 -11.97 -44.09 -8.52
CA PHE A 7 -11.66 -43.21 -7.39
C PHE A 7 -10.15 -43.02 -7.27
N VAL A 8 -9.50 -42.59 -8.34
CA VAL A 8 -8.10 -42.15 -8.25
C VAL A 8 -8.09 -40.77 -7.59
N GLY A 9 -7.71 -40.72 -6.31
CA GLY A 9 -7.02 -39.54 -5.77
C GLY A 9 -7.62 -38.81 -4.56
N SER A 10 -8.16 -39.48 -3.54
CA SER A 10 -8.68 -38.78 -2.35
C SER A 10 -8.17 -39.22 -0.96
N ALA A 11 -7.30 -40.23 -0.82
CA ALA A 11 -6.94 -40.73 0.52
C ALA A 11 -5.45 -40.70 0.94
N ASP A 12 -4.49 -40.43 0.05
CA ASP A 12 -3.06 -40.40 0.44
C ASP A 12 -2.30 -39.30 -0.30
N ARG A 13 -2.73 -38.05 -0.09
CA ARG A 13 -1.87 -36.92 -0.44
C ARG A 13 -0.73 -36.92 0.58
N SER A 14 0.48 -37.25 0.15
CA SER A 14 1.64 -37.31 1.04
C SER A 14 1.78 -36.00 1.83
N LEU A 15 2.27 -36.07 3.08
CA LEU A 15 2.55 -34.86 3.89
C LEU A 15 3.45 -33.86 3.14
N GLY A 16 4.36 -34.36 2.30
CA GLY A 16 5.19 -33.53 1.42
C GLY A 16 4.36 -32.74 0.40
N GLN A 17 3.33 -33.34 -0.20
CA GLN A 17 2.43 -32.65 -1.13
C GLN A 17 1.50 -31.65 -0.44
N LEU A 18 1.06 -31.93 0.80
CA LEU A 18 0.24 -30.99 1.60
C LEU A 18 1.05 -29.75 2.02
N VAL A 19 2.30 -29.95 2.44
CA VAL A 19 3.20 -28.85 2.78
C VAL A 19 3.60 -28.06 1.53
N ALA A 20 3.86 -28.75 0.41
CA ALA A 20 4.13 -28.10 -0.86
C ALA A 20 2.95 -27.25 -1.35
N SER A 21 1.71 -27.76 -1.25
CA SER A 21 0.52 -26.99 -1.65
C SER A 21 0.28 -25.79 -0.73
N ALA A 22 0.41 -25.95 0.60
CA ALA A 22 0.25 -24.85 1.54
C ALA A 22 1.31 -23.74 1.34
N THR A 23 2.55 -24.12 1.01
CA THR A 23 3.63 -23.16 0.71
C THR A 23 3.38 -22.45 -0.63
N ALA A 24 2.82 -23.15 -1.61
CA ALA A 24 2.44 -22.57 -2.89
C ALA A 24 1.28 -21.55 -2.73
N GLU A 25 0.27 -21.85 -1.90
CA GLU A 25 -0.83 -20.93 -1.61
C GLU A 25 -0.34 -19.67 -0.86
N MET A 26 0.54 -19.83 0.14
CA MET A 26 1.17 -18.68 0.78
C MET A 26 2.00 -17.84 -0.19
N SER A 27 2.70 -18.47 -1.13
CA SER A 27 3.46 -17.76 -2.16
C SER A 27 2.54 -17.01 -3.13
N ALA A 28 1.39 -17.59 -3.46
CA ALA A 28 0.37 -16.95 -4.29
C ALA A 28 -0.22 -15.70 -3.59
N LEU A 29 -0.58 -15.81 -2.30
CA LEU A 29 -1.09 -14.68 -1.53
C LEU A 29 -0.10 -13.51 -1.46
N VAL A 30 1.18 -13.80 -1.22
CA VAL A 30 2.22 -12.75 -1.19
C VAL A 30 2.38 -12.11 -2.57
N HIS A 31 2.32 -12.91 -3.65
CA HIS A 31 2.38 -12.38 -5.00
C HIS A 31 1.20 -11.45 -5.30
N ASP A 32 -0.01 -11.83 -4.87
CA ASP A 32 -1.23 -11.06 -5.06
C ASP A 32 -1.19 -9.75 -4.27
N GLU A 33 -0.71 -9.75 -3.03
CA GLU A 33 -0.56 -8.55 -2.21
C GLU A 33 0.46 -7.57 -2.84
N ILE A 34 1.57 -8.11 -3.37
CA ILE A 34 2.56 -7.30 -4.12
C ILE A 34 1.95 -6.77 -5.42
N ALA A 35 1.17 -7.58 -6.13
CA ALA A 35 0.51 -7.17 -7.36
C ALA A 35 -0.49 -6.05 -7.11
N LEU A 36 -1.27 -6.14 -6.02
CA LEU A 36 -2.19 -5.11 -5.59
C LEU A 36 -1.47 -3.83 -5.18
N ALA A 37 -0.47 -3.92 -4.30
CA ALA A 37 0.33 -2.77 -3.89
C ALA A 37 0.99 -2.08 -5.10
N LYS A 38 1.47 -2.87 -6.07
CA LYS A 38 2.02 -2.35 -7.33
C LYS A 38 0.95 -1.67 -8.19
N ALA A 39 -0.28 -2.19 -8.21
CA ALA A 39 -1.39 -1.57 -8.92
C ALA A 39 -1.79 -0.23 -8.28
N GLU A 40 -1.86 -0.16 -6.95
CA GLU A 40 -2.15 1.07 -6.20
C GLU A 40 -1.07 2.13 -6.43
N VAL A 41 0.21 1.77 -6.29
CA VAL A 41 1.33 2.67 -6.60
C VAL A 41 1.28 3.16 -8.04
N ARG A 42 1.00 2.29 -9.02
CA ARG A 42 0.84 2.70 -10.44
C ARG A 42 -0.32 3.67 -10.61
N GLN A 43 -1.43 3.45 -9.92
CA GLN A 43 -2.60 4.32 -9.97
C GLN A 43 -2.29 5.69 -9.36
N ASP A 44 -1.61 5.72 -8.23
CA ASP A 44 -1.18 6.95 -7.56
C ASP A 44 -0.18 7.73 -8.41
N VAL A 45 0.80 7.04 -9.01
CA VAL A 45 1.72 7.67 -9.96
C VAL A 45 0.95 8.24 -11.15
N LYS A 46 0.01 7.49 -11.74
CA LYS A 46 -0.78 7.98 -12.88
C LYS A 46 -1.62 9.21 -12.51
N ARG A 47 -2.27 9.19 -11.34
CA ARG A 47 -3.03 10.32 -10.80
C ARG A 47 -2.12 11.52 -10.52
N GLY A 48 -0.98 11.29 -9.91
CA GLY A 48 0.04 12.30 -9.64
C GLY A 48 0.57 12.95 -10.92
N VAL A 49 0.92 12.14 -11.92
CA VAL A 49 1.36 12.61 -13.24
C VAL A 49 0.27 13.44 -13.91
N MET A 50 -0.95 12.93 -14.00
CA MET A 50 -2.05 13.64 -14.68
C MET A 50 -2.44 14.93 -13.94
N GLY A 51 -2.46 14.91 -12.61
CA GLY A 51 -2.68 16.11 -11.79
C GLY A 51 -1.55 17.13 -11.93
N SER A 52 -0.30 16.67 -11.99
CA SER A 52 0.86 17.54 -12.17
C SER A 52 0.95 18.15 -13.57
N ALA A 53 0.46 17.46 -14.61
CA ALA A 53 0.53 17.93 -16.00
C ALA A 53 -0.20 19.27 -16.18
N ALA A 54 -1.44 19.37 -15.67
CA ALA A 54 -2.18 20.63 -15.72
C ALA A 54 -1.48 21.75 -14.93
N GLY A 55 -0.91 21.43 -13.76
CA GLY A 55 -0.15 22.38 -12.95
C GLY A 55 1.11 22.89 -13.64
N ILE A 56 1.86 22.01 -14.31
CA ILE A 56 3.04 22.38 -15.10
C ILE A 56 2.65 23.26 -16.28
N ILE A 57 1.63 22.87 -17.05
CA ILE A 57 1.15 23.65 -18.19
C ILE A 57 0.70 25.05 -17.73
N ALA A 58 -0.11 25.13 -16.67
CA ALA A 58 -0.55 26.39 -16.10
C ALA A 58 0.65 27.24 -15.62
N GLY A 59 1.63 26.62 -14.95
CA GLY A 59 2.85 27.28 -14.50
C GLY A 59 3.68 27.85 -15.66
N VAL A 60 3.83 27.10 -16.74
CA VAL A 60 4.54 27.56 -17.95
C VAL A 60 3.79 28.71 -18.60
N LEU A 61 2.47 28.61 -18.76
CA LEU A 61 1.66 29.68 -19.34
C LEU A 61 1.73 30.96 -18.50
N LEU A 62 1.65 30.85 -17.17
CA LEU A 62 1.81 31.98 -16.27
C LEU A 62 3.21 32.58 -16.36
N LEU A 63 4.26 31.75 -16.47
CA LEU A 63 5.63 32.21 -16.64
C LEU A 63 5.80 33.02 -17.94
N PHE A 64 5.23 32.55 -19.04
CA PHE A 64 5.22 33.28 -20.32
C PHE A 64 4.33 34.53 -20.30
N ALA A 65 3.28 34.56 -19.47
CA ALA A 65 2.43 35.73 -19.33
C ALA A 65 3.14 36.90 -18.61
N ILE A 66 4.11 36.63 -17.72
CA ILE A 66 4.83 37.68 -16.96
C ILE A 66 5.45 38.75 -17.88
N PRO A 67 6.31 38.44 -18.87
CA PRO A 67 6.89 39.47 -19.73
C PRO A 67 5.80 40.23 -20.51
N THR A 68 4.80 39.54 -21.05
CA THR A 68 3.68 40.18 -21.78
C THR A 68 2.90 41.16 -20.89
N LEU A 69 2.57 40.76 -19.66
CA LEU A 69 1.93 41.63 -18.67
C LEU A 69 2.85 42.78 -18.22
N SER A 70 4.15 42.54 -18.15
CA SER A 70 5.15 43.58 -17.82
C SER A 70 5.15 44.69 -18.88
N PHE A 71 5.17 44.33 -20.16
CA PHE A 71 5.05 45.28 -21.26
C PHE A 71 3.73 46.03 -21.20
N ALA A 72 2.61 45.31 -21.06
CA ALA A 72 1.28 45.91 -20.96
C ALA A 72 1.20 46.93 -19.80
N ALA A 73 1.73 46.58 -18.63
CA ALA A 73 1.76 47.46 -17.48
C ALA A 73 2.66 48.69 -17.70
N ALA A 74 3.85 48.51 -18.28
CA ALA A 74 4.77 49.61 -18.55
C ALA A 74 4.18 50.60 -19.57
N TYR A 75 3.56 50.12 -20.65
CA TYR A 75 2.85 50.98 -21.60
C TYR A 75 1.61 51.64 -20.97
N GLY A 76 0.88 50.91 -20.12
CA GLY A 76 -0.23 51.47 -19.35
C GLY A 76 0.19 52.65 -18.48
N ILE A 77 1.29 52.50 -17.72
CA ILE A 77 1.86 53.59 -16.90
C ILE A 77 2.41 54.72 -17.78
N HIS A 78 3.02 54.40 -18.92
CA HIS A 78 3.51 55.40 -19.86
C HIS A 78 2.38 56.32 -20.36
N ASN A 79 1.18 55.77 -20.61
CA ASN A 79 0.02 56.54 -21.02
C ASN A 79 -0.49 57.55 -19.97
N LEU A 80 -0.02 57.47 -18.72
CA LEU A 80 -0.28 58.49 -17.68
C LEU A 80 0.67 59.70 -17.79
N GLY A 81 1.55 59.74 -18.80
CA GLY A 81 2.51 60.83 -19.04
C GLY A 81 3.90 60.59 -18.45
N LEU A 82 4.15 59.42 -17.86
CA LEU A 82 5.48 59.03 -17.38
C LEU A 82 6.37 58.61 -18.55
N GLY A 83 7.67 58.95 -18.50
CA GLY A 83 8.63 58.48 -19.49
C GLY A 83 8.75 56.96 -19.50
N LEU A 84 8.90 56.35 -20.68
CA LEU A 84 8.87 54.89 -20.86
C LEU A 84 9.89 54.17 -19.96
N ALA A 85 11.10 54.72 -19.80
CA ALA A 85 12.13 54.17 -18.92
C ALA A 85 11.69 54.08 -17.46
N TRP A 86 11.02 55.13 -16.95
CA TRP A 86 10.50 55.17 -15.58
C TRP A 86 9.34 54.19 -15.38
N SER A 87 8.48 54.02 -16.40
CA SER A 87 7.42 53.02 -16.36
C SER A 87 7.97 51.60 -16.21
N PHE A 88 8.98 51.22 -17.00
CA PHE A 88 9.64 49.91 -16.86
C PHE A 88 10.35 49.76 -15.51
N LEU A 89 10.98 50.82 -15.00
CA LEU A 89 11.63 50.79 -13.69
C LEU A 89 10.63 50.53 -12.56
N ILE A 90 9.45 51.17 -12.60
CA ILE A 90 8.38 50.97 -11.61
C ILE A 90 7.85 49.54 -11.66
N VAL A 91 7.54 49.02 -12.85
CA VAL A 91 7.02 47.65 -13.02
C VAL A 91 8.06 46.61 -12.60
N GLY A 92 9.31 46.78 -13.04
CA GLY A 92 10.42 45.91 -12.65
C GLY A 92 10.68 45.95 -11.14
N GLY A 93 10.68 47.14 -10.55
CA GLY A 93 10.80 47.34 -9.10
C GLY A 93 9.67 46.66 -8.33
N ALA A 94 8.43 46.73 -8.82
CA ALA A 94 7.29 46.03 -8.23
C ALA A 94 7.46 44.50 -8.27
N PHE A 95 7.96 43.93 -9.37
CA PHE A 95 8.26 42.50 -9.44
C PHE A 95 9.39 42.08 -8.51
N ILE A 96 10.44 42.90 -8.37
CA ILE A 96 11.53 42.62 -7.40
C ILE A 96 10.97 42.62 -5.97
N LEU A 97 10.18 43.63 -5.61
CA LEU A 97 9.55 43.72 -4.29
C LEU A 97 8.66 42.50 -4.01
N LEU A 98 7.82 42.14 -4.98
CA LEU A 98 6.96 40.96 -4.89
C LEU A 98 7.78 39.68 -4.76
N GLY A 99 8.83 39.52 -5.56
CA GLY A 99 9.74 38.38 -5.52
C GLY A 99 10.43 38.21 -4.17
N VAL A 100 10.91 39.31 -3.57
CA VAL A 100 11.49 39.30 -2.21
C VAL A 100 10.43 38.86 -1.18
N LEU A 101 9.21 39.38 -1.27
CA LEU A 101 8.15 39.04 -0.33
C LEU A 101 7.76 37.56 -0.40
N LEU A 102 7.62 37.01 -1.63
CA LEU A 102 7.38 35.59 -1.83
C LEU A 102 8.55 34.71 -1.37
N ALA A 103 9.79 35.13 -1.62
CA ALA A 103 10.98 34.39 -1.17
C ALA A 103 11.03 34.31 0.37
N LEU A 104 10.77 35.43 1.06
CA LEU A 104 10.68 35.45 2.52
C LEU A 104 9.55 34.56 3.04
N PHE A 105 8.37 34.60 2.40
CA PHE A 105 7.26 33.71 2.74
C PHE A 105 7.60 32.23 2.54
N ALA A 106 8.23 31.89 1.42
CA ALA A 106 8.68 30.53 1.13
C ALA A 106 9.69 30.04 2.18
N VAL A 107 10.71 30.83 2.48
CA VAL A 107 11.69 30.53 3.54
C VAL A 107 11.00 30.34 4.89
N ALA A 108 10.05 31.22 5.24
CA ALA A 108 9.30 31.11 6.50
C ALA A 108 8.46 29.83 6.57
N LYS A 109 7.91 29.37 5.44
CA LYS A 109 7.16 28.10 5.35
C LYS A 109 8.08 26.89 5.42
N PHE A 110 9.19 26.88 4.68
CA PHE A 110 10.14 25.78 4.69
C PHE A 110 10.79 25.59 6.06
N LYS A 111 11.10 26.67 6.78
CA LYS A 111 11.63 26.59 8.15
C LYS A 111 10.67 25.93 9.15
N LYS A 112 9.38 25.84 8.84
CA LYS A 112 8.37 25.16 9.67
C LYS A 112 8.21 23.68 9.34
N VAL A 113 8.74 23.21 8.21
CA VAL A 113 8.69 21.80 7.83
C VAL A 113 9.77 21.05 8.59
N LYS A 114 9.38 20.30 9.62
CA LYS A 114 10.28 19.37 10.32
C LYS A 114 10.40 18.08 9.51
N PRO A 115 11.59 17.45 9.44
CA PRO A 115 11.73 16.13 8.85
C PRO A 115 10.81 15.13 9.59
N PRO A 116 10.31 14.07 8.91
CA PRO A 116 9.42 13.10 9.52
C PRO A 116 10.19 12.17 10.47
N GLU A 117 10.54 12.69 11.65
CA GLU A 117 11.39 12.02 12.66
C GLU A 117 10.83 10.65 13.06
N LYS A 118 9.51 10.52 13.21
CA LYS A 118 8.86 9.25 13.55
C LYS A 118 9.05 8.20 12.46
N SER A 119 8.86 8.56 11.19
CA SER A 119 9.05 7.62 10.07
C SER A 119 10.51 7.20 9.93
N ILE A 120 11.45 8.11 10.15
CA ILE A 120 12.88 7.81 10.12
C ILE A 120 13.26 6.90 11.30
N ALA A 121 12.74 7.17 12.50
CA ALA A 121 12.98 6.35 13.68
C ALA A 121 12.43 4.93 13.51
N SER A 122 11.17 4.79 13.06
CA SER A 122 10.58 3.47 12.79
C SER A 122 11.34 2.70 11.72
N ALA A 123 11.79 3.35 10.63
CA ALA A 123 12.61 2.70 9.61
C ALA A 123 13.95 2.20 10.16
N LYS A 124 14.62 2.99 11.01
CA LYS A 124 15.86 2.60 11.68
C LYS A 124 15.67 1.43 12.65
N GLN A 125 14.58 1.44 13.41
CA GLN A 125 14.24 0.34 14.32
C GLN A 125 14.00 -0.96 13.56
N SER A 126 13.23 -0.92 12.47
CA SER A 126 13.00 -2.10 11.61
C SER A 126 14.30 -2.63 11.02
N ALA A 127 15.18 -1.75 10.54
CA ALA A 127 16.49 -2.15 10.02
C ALA A 127 17.39 -2.78 11.11
N ALA A 128 17.39 -2.23 12.32
CA ALA A 128 18.18 -2.75 13.44
C ALA A 128 17.72 -4.15 13.86
N VAL A 129 16.41 -4.40 13.89
CA VAL A 129 15.85 -5.74 14.19
C VAL A 129 16.26 -6.75 13.13
N LEU A 130 16.21 -6.38 11.84
CA LEU A 130 16.59 -7.27 10.74
C LEU A 130 18.08 -7.60 10.69
N GLN A 131 18.96 -6.66 11.08
CA GLN A 131 20.41 -6.89 11.17
C GLN A 131 20.80 -7.83 12.31
N GLY A 132 19.99 -7.90 13.38
CA GLY A 132 20.21 -8.78 14.52
C GLY A 132 19.82 -10.25 14.28
N VAL A 133 19.06 -10.54 13.22
CA VAL A 133 18.63 -11.92 12.90
C VAL A 133 19.72 -12.62 12.09
N LYS A 134 20.61 -13.34 12.79
CA LYS A 134 21.49 -14.33 12.15
C LYS A 134 20.58 -15.42 11.54
N PRO A 135 20.74 -15.81 10.25
CA PRO A 135 20.01 -16.95 9.69
C PRO A 135 20.34 -18.19 10.52
N HIS A 136 19.38 -18.65 11.32
CA HIS A 136 19.57 -19.86 12.11
C HIS A 136 19.45 -21.04 11.14
N PRO A 137 20.50 -21.87 10.97
CA PRO A 137 20.37 -23.12 10.26
C PRO A 137 19.36 -23.95 11.04
N ARG A 138 18.18 -24.19 10.46
CA ARG A 138 17.26 -25.16 11.03
C ARG A 138 18.02 -26.49 11.10
N PRO A 139 18.21 -27.10 12.28
CA PRO A 139 18.73 -28.46 12.35
C PRO A 139 17.80 -29.32 11.51
N VAL A 140 18.32 -29.92 10.45
CA VAL A 140 17.56 -30.89 9.66
C VAL A 140 17.26 -32.03 10.62
N VAL A 141 16.02 -32.11 11.10
CA VAL A 141 15.56 -33.26 11.88
C VAL A 141 15.71 -34.46 10.95
N ALA A 142 16.70 -35.31 11.26
CA ALA A 142 16.87 -36.56 10.56
C ALA A 142 15.55 -37.35 10.67
N PRO A 143 15.08 -38.00 9.57
CA PRO A 143 13.89 -38.81 9.64
C PRO A 143 14.09 -39.88 10.72
N GLY A 144 13.29 -39.79 11.78
CA GLY A 144 13.28 -40.82 12.82
C GLY A 144 12.90 -42.17 12.20
N PRO A 145 13.42 -43.30 12.73
CA PRO A 145 13.13 -44.61 12.19
C PRO A 145 11.61 -44.84 12.20
N SER A 146 11.03 -45.08 11.02
CA SER A 146 9.65 -45.52 10.88
C SER A 146 9.41 -46.68 11.84
N ARG A 147 8.55 -46.45 12.83
CA ARG A 147 8.03 -47.51 13.68
C ARG A 147 7.31 -48.51 12.77
N ALA A 148 7.96 -49.65 12.58
CA ALA A 148 7.42 -50.78 11.87
C ALA A 148 6.09 -51.23 12.50
N ALA A 149 5.14 -51.54 11.62
CA ALA A 149 4.09 -52.55 11.73
C ALA A 149 3.65 -52.92 13.16
N ILE A 150 2.47 -52.42 13.56
CA ILE A 150 1.60 -53.13 14.50
C ILE A 150 0.35 -53.50 13.72
N GLY A 151 0.32 -54.75 13.26
CA GLY A 151 -0.80 -55.32 12.54
C GLY A 151 -1.93 -55.74 13.48
N GLY A 152 -3.15 -55.54 13.00
CA GLY A 152 -4.28 -56.46 13.17
C GLY A 152 -5.09 -56.38 14.45
N SER A 153 -6.32 -55.86 14.35
CA SER A 153 -7.54 -56.68 14.48
C SER A 153 -8.78 -55.82 14.24
N SER A 154 -9.54 -56.13 13.19
CA SER A 154 -10.94 -55.70 13.05
C SER A 154 -11.79 -56.46 14.06
N LEU A 155 -12.74 -55.81 14.74
CA LEU A 155 -13.99 -56.42 15.21
C LEU A 155 -14.95 -55.32 15.71
N ALA A 156 -16.19 -55.36 15.18
CA ALA A 156 -17.44 -54.75 15.69
C ALA A 156 -17.54 -53.20 15.63
N ASP A 157 -18.49 -52.54 14.96
CA ASP A 157 -19.88 -52.88 14.61
C ASP A 157 -20.62 -53.73 15.65
N LYS A 158 -20.98 -53.09 16.77
CA LYS A 158 -22.27 -53.26 17.47
C LYS A 158 -22.28 -52.52 18.82
N ALA A 159 -23.00 -51.40 18.84
CA ALA A 159 -23.79 -50.83 19.95
C ALA A 159 -23.89 -49.31 19.69
N VAL A 160 -24.95 -48.72 19.12
CA VAL A 160 -26.37 -48.78 19.52
C VAL A 160 -26.54 -49.20 20.97
N GLU A 161 -26.62 -48.23 21.89
CA GLU A 161 -27.62 -48.24 22.96
C GLU A 161 -27.67 -46.85 23.65
N LYS A 162 -28.63 -46.03 23.19
CA LYS A 162 -29.50 -45.15 24.01
C LYS A 162 -28.86 -44.14 24.98
N SER A 163 -29.13 -42.86 24.71
CA SER A 163 -29.77 -41.99 25.71
C SER A 163 -30.58 -40.88 25.03
N PRO A 164 -31.90 -40.80 25.23
CA PRO A 164 -32.69 -39.62 24.91
C PRO A 164 -32.65 -38.68 26.13
N VAL A 165 -32.33 -37.41 25.92
CA VAL A 165 -32.78 -36.37 26.84
C VAL A 165 -33.32 -35.21 26.02
N GLN A 166 -34.64 -35.19 26.02
CA GLN A 166 -35.54 -34.16 25.57
C GLN A 166 -35.88 -33.29 26.79
N ASP A 167 -35.70 -31.96 26.72
CA ASP A 167 -36.61 -30.92 27.28
C ASP A 167 -36.02 -29.54 26.95
N LYS A 168 -36.63 -28.73 26.06
CA LYS A 168 -37.70 -27.72 26.22
C LYS A 168 -37.30 -26.41 26.92
N SER A 169 -37.98 -25.36 26.43
CA SER A 169 -38.02 -23.95 26.89
C SER A 169 -36.76 -23.14 26.60
N SER A 170 -36.80 -21.95 26.00
CA SER A 170 -37.86 -20.95 25.80
C SER A 170 -37.30 -19.93 24.80
N ALA A 171 -37.94 -19.61 23.68
CA ALA A 171 -39.00 -18.60 23.58
C ALA A 171 -38.73 -17.31 24.38
N VAL A 172 -37.94 -16.40 23.81
CA VAL A 172 -38.07 -14.93 23.94
C VAL A 172 -37.72 -14.39 22.54
N GLY A 173 -38.55 -13.68 21.79
CA GLY A 173 -39.59 -12.76 22.21
C GLY A 173 -39.17 -11.35 21.82
N ARG A 174 -39.66 -10.91 20.65
CA ARG A 174 -39.71 -9.55 20.09
C ARG A 174 -39.74 -8.43 21.15
N SER A 175 -39.10 -7.28 20.91
CA SER A 175 -39.77 -5.97 20.78
C SER A 175 -38.80 -4.77 20.67
N SER A 176 -39.04 -3.94 19.65
CA SER A 176 -39.10 -2.46 19.63
C SER A 176 -38.16 -1.60 20.50
N ALA A 177 -37.39 -0.73 19.84
CA ALA A 177 -37.60 0.73 19.77
C ALA A 177 -36.61 1.35 18.79
#